data_AF-A0A7C5DLG7-F1
#
_entry.id   AF-A0A7C5DLG7-F1
#
_cell.length_a   1.000
_cell.length_b   1.000
_cell.length_c   1.000
_cell.angle_alpha   90.00
_cell.angle_beta   90.00
_cell.angle_gamma   90.00
#
_symmetry.space_group_name_H-M   'P 1'
#
loop_
_entity.id
_entity.type
_entity.pdbx_description
1 polymer ?
#
loop_
_entity_poly.entity_id
_entity_poly.type
_entity_poly.pdbx_seq_one_letter_code
_entity_poly.pdbx_strand_id
1 'polypeptide(L)'
;MSRRFIPFTRLSIVFILAIVLSGGILTYFSINNISNLKELTEKRIIEEQQLLSQRFSIALHDHIEKVTAGFSDDTDQVEVLIGSLMNTTADHDFTIQAFILNNNGEFVFPNFAGIPENSLKPILSNRFKTAFEQGEEAEFAEKDSEKAKKYYLSCLDFSSRDSDSVIALNALGRISVKLGHIEDATACYSSIILNYFSLSDRNGFPFAYYAFSHLLNHTNAENLESVTPLVEFSLEKMEGASTPLNFYTEELL
;
A
#
# COMPACT_ATOMS: atom_id res chain seq x y z
N MET A 1 18.42 36.36 -107.05
CA MET A 1 18.15 34.91 -106.87
C MET A 1 17.49 34.72 -105.51
N SER A 2 16.20 34.36 -105.50
CA SER A 2 15.36 34.35 -104.31
C SER A 2 15.59 33.11 -103.43
N ARG A 3 15.68 33.32 -102.11
CA ARG A 3 15.73 32.25 -101.11
C ARG A 3 14.33 31.66 -100.92
N ARG A 4 14.17 30.36 -101.19
CA ARG A 4 12.98 29.57 -100.84
C ARG A 4 13.08 29.11 -99.38
N PHE A 5 12.15 29.56 -98.54
CA PHE A 5 11.96 29.03 -97.18
C PHE A 5 11.13 27.73 -97.23
N ILE A 6 11.59 26.73 -96.49
CA ILE A 6 11.06 25.36 -96.44
C ILE A 6 9.90 25.29 -95.41
N PRO A 7 8.75 24.61 -95.69
CA PRO A 7 7.56 24.61 -94.83
C PRO A 7 7.57 23.54 -93.71
N PHE A 8 8.74 23.03 -93.30
CA PHE A 8 8.84 21.94 -92.32
C PHE A 8 8.69 22.39 -90.85
N THR A 9 8.77 23.68 -90.55
CA THR A 9 8.80 24.18 -89.17
C THR A 9 7.43 24.15 -88.48
N ARG A 10 6.33 24.40 -89.22
CA ARG A 10 4.99 24.51 -88.61
C ARG A 10 4.41 23.18 -88.15
N LEU A 11 4.58 22.11 -88.94
CA LEU A 11 4.05 20.78 -88.61
C LEU A 11 4.76 20.18 -87.38
N SER A 12 6.08 20.32 -87.30
CA SER A 12 6.87 19.87 -86.14
C SER A 12 6.50 20.64 -84.86
N ILE A 13 6.23 21.94 -84.95
CA ILE A 13 5.75 22.73 -83.80
C ILE A 13 4.39 22.21 -83.31
N VAL A 14 3.44 21.95 -84.20
CA VAL A 14 2.12 21.41 -83.84
C VAL A 14 2.24 20.02 -83.20
N PHE A 15 3.12 19.17 -83.72
CA PHE A 15 3.38 17.84 -83.17
C PHE A 15 3.99 17.89 -81.76
N ILE A 16 5.00 18.73 -81.56
CA ILE A 16 5.60 18.96 -80.24
C ILE A 16 4.54 19.52 -79.27
N LEU A 17 3.73 20.48 -79.72
CA LEU A 17 2.65 21.05 -78.90
C LEU A 17 1.63 19.98 -78.48
N ALA A 18 1.23 19.09 -79.40
CA ALA A 18 0.29 18.01 -79.11
C ALA A 18 0.85 17.01 -78.09
N ILE A 19 2.13 16.65 -78.20
CA ILE A 19 2.81 15.76 -77.23
C ILE A 19 2.91 16.43 -75.86
N VAL A 20 3.36 17.69 -75.81
CA VAL A 20 3.53 18.43 -74.55
C VAL A 20 2.19 18.68 -73.87
N LEU A 21 1.13 19.02 -74.63
CA LEU A 21 -0.22 19.17 -74.09
C LEU A 21 -0.75 17.86 -73.55
N SER A 22 -0.65 16.78 -74.32
CA SER A 22 -1.15 15.46 -73.90
C SER A 22 -0.38 14.93 -72.67
N GLY A 23 0.94 15.09 -72.68
CA GLY A 23 1.80 14.73 -71.54
C GLY A 23 1.51 15.58 -70.31
N GLY A 24 1.37 16.89 -70.47
CA GLY A 24 1.04 17.81 -69.38
C GLY A 24 -0.31 17.52 -68.73
N ILE A 25 -1.33 17.21 -69.55
CA ILE A 25 -2.66 16.80 -69.06
C ILE A 25 -2.55 15.49 -68.26
N LEU A 26 -1.82 14.49 -68.78
CA LEU A 26 -1.65 13.21 -68.10
C LEU A 26 -0.91 13.36 -66.76
N THR A 27 0.18 14.14 -66.73
CA THR A 27 0.95 14.41 -65.51
C THR A 27 0.12 15.17 -64.49
N TYR A 28 -0.66 16.18 -64.92
CA TYR A 28 -1.56 16.91 -64.03
C TYR A 28 -2.61 15.99 -63.39
N PHE A 29 -3.28 15.15 -64.18
CA PHE A 29 -4.25 14.20 -63.64
C PHE A 29 -3.61 13.16 -62.72
N SER A 30 -2.39 12.71 -63.04
CA SER A 30 -1.66 11.75 -62.20
C SER A 30 -1.30 12.36 -60.83
N ILE A 31 -0.77 13.58 -60.81
CA ILE A 31 -0.44 14.30 -59.56
C ILE A 31 -1.71 14.55 -58.74
N ASN A 32 -2.77 15.04 -59.38
CA ASN A 32 -4.04 15.33 -58.69
C ASN A 32 -4.65 14.07 -58.08
N ASN A 33 -4.60 12.94 -58.79
CA ASN A 33 -5.13 11.67 -58.30
C ASN A 33 -4.30 11.13 -57.12
N ILE A 34 -2.97 11.16 -57.21
CA ILE A 34 -2.09 10.74 -56.10
C ILE A 34 -2.31 11.62 -54.88
N SER A 35 -2.42 12.94 -55.06
CA SER A 35 -2.70 13.88 -53.97
C SER A 35 -4.02 13.58 -53.29
N ASN A 36 -5.08 13.32 -54.06
CA ASN A 36 -6.40 13.01 -53.51
C ASN A 36 -6.41 11.65 -52.78
N LEU A 37 -5.75 10.63 -53.33
CA LEU A 37 -5.59 9.33 -52.66
C LEU A 37 -4.81 9.45 -51.35
N LYS A 38 -3.76 10.27 -51.32
CA LYS A 38 -3.00 10.55 -50.11
C LYS A 38 -3.88 11.22 -49.04
N GLU A 39 -4.61 12.27 -49.41
CA GLU A 39 -5.51 12.97 -48.48
C GLU A 39 -6.59 12.04 -47.92
N LEU A 40 -7.19 11.19 -48.75
CA LEU A 40 -8.18 10.20 -48.31
C LEU A 40 -7.56 9.14 -47.38
N THR A 41 -6.34 8.72 -47.65
CA THR A 41 -5.63 7.73 -46.81
C THR A 41 -5.29 8.34 -45.45
N GLU A 42 -4.79 9.57 -45.41
CA GLU A 42 -4.50 10.29 -44.16
C GLU A 42 -5.78 10.49 -43.34
N LYS A 43 -6.89 10.89 -43.97
CA LYS A 43 -8.19 11.01 -43.30
C LYS A 43 -8.67 9.68 -42.73
N ARG A 44 -8.60 8.59 -43.49
CA ARG A 44 -8.98 7.25 -43.01
C ARG A 44 -8.14 6.84 -41.80
N ILE A 45 -6.82 7.04 -41.85
CA ILE A 45 -5.93 6.70 -40.73
C ILE A 45 -6.33 7.49 -39.48
N ILE A 46 -6.61 8.78 -39.62
CA ILE A 46 -7.05 9.64 -38.51
C ILE A 46 -8.39 9.16 -37.94
N GLU A 47 -9.36 8.82 -38.79
CA GLU A 47 -10.67 8.30 -38.37
C GLU A 47 -10.53 6.96 -37.64
N GLU A 48 -9.70 6.04 -38.15
CA GLU A 48 -9.41 4.75 -37.50
C GLU A 48 -8.72 4.95 -36.14
N GLN A 49 -7.77 5.87 -36.05
CA GLN A 49 -7.11 6.23 -34.78
C GLN A 49 -8.11 6.80 -33.77
N GLN A 50 -8.99 7.71 -34.21
CA GLN A 50 -10.04 8.28 -33.34
C GLN A 50 -10.99 7.21 -32.85
N LEU A 51 -11.44 6.32 -33.74
CA LEU A 51 -12.36 5.23 -33.40
C LEU A 51 -11.71 4.22 -32.44
N LEU A 52 -10.44 3.88 -32.65
CA LEU A 52 -9.67 3.04 -31.73
C LEU A 52 -9.54 3.70 -30.36
N SER A 53 -9.18 4.98 -30.33
CA SER A 53 -9.05 5.75 -29.08
C SER A 53 -10.37 5.81 -28.32
N GLN A 54 -11.50 6.01 -29.01
CA GLN A 54 -12.83 6.01 -28.39
C GLN A 54 -13.17 4.64 -27.81
N ARG A 55 -12.97 3.56 -28.58
CA ARG A 55 -13.22 2.20 -28.09
C ARG A 55 -12.36 1.85 -26.89
N PHE A 56 -11.08 2.21 -26.93
CA PHE A 56 -10.17 2.00 -25.81
C PHE A 56 -10.62 2.80 -24.58
N SER A 57 -10.98 4.06 -24.75
CA SER A 57 -11.44 4.92 -23.65
C SER A 57 -12.71 4.38 -23.00
N ILE A 58 -13.68 3.89 -23.79
CA ILE A 58 -14.91 3.28 -23.28
C ILE A 58 -14.58 1.99 -22.53
N ALA A 59 -13.81 1.09 -23.14
CA ALA A 59 -13.43 -0.16 -22.51
C ALA A 59 -12.64 0.05 -21.21
N LEU A 60 -11.76 1.05 -21.16
CA LEU A 60 -11.01 1.44 -19.97
C LEU A 60 -11.95 1.98 -18.90
N HIS A 61 -12.90 2.85 -19.27
CA HIS A 61 -13.87 3.41 -18.34
C HIS A 61 -14.75 2.31 -17.73
N ASP A 62 -15.31 1.42 -18.57
CA ASP A 62 -16.11 0.28 -18.12
C ASP A 62 -15.31 -0.64 -17.19
N HIS A 63 -14.02 -0.83 -17.49
CA HIS A 63 -13.14 -1.62 -16.65
C HIS A 63 -12.87 -0.95 -15.29
N ILE A 64 -12.59 0.36 -15.28
CA ILE A 64 -12.46 1.13 -14.03
C ILE A 64 -13.74 1.03 -13.23
N GLU A 65 -14.90 1.30 -13.83
CA GLU A 65 -16.20 1.27 -13.15
C GLU A 65 -16.45 -0.11 -12.53
N LYS A 66 -16.18 -1.18 -13.28
CA LYS A 66 -16.31 -2.56 -12.80
C LYS A 66 -15.41 -2.86 -11.58
N VAL A 67 -14.17 -2.38 -11.60
CA VAL A 67 -13.22 -2.56 -10.49
C VAL A 67 -13.64 -1.69 -9.29
N THR A 68 -14.18 -0.49 -9.53
CA THR A 68 -14.53 0.45 -8.46
C THR A 68 -15.93 0.28 -7.88
N ALA A 69 -16.83 -0.44 -8.55
CA ALA A 69 -18.25 -0.54 -8.18
C ALA A 69 -18.52 -1.09 -6.76
N GLY A 70 -17.55 -1.77 -6.14
CA GLY A 70 -17.64 -2.27 -4.77
C GLY A 70 -17.26 -1.26 -3.68
N PHE A 71 -16.68 -0.11 -4.03
CA PHE A 71 -16.25 0.91 -3.08
C PHE A 71 -17.28 2.04 -2.99
N SER A 72 -18.25 1.91 -2.09
CA SER A 72 -19.22 2.97 -1.80
C SER A 72 -18.81 3.81 -0.58
N ASP A 73 -18.99 5.13 -0.69
CA ASP A 73 -18.74 6.14 0.37
C ASP A 73 -19.60 5.93 1.64
N ASP A 74 -20.62 5.07 1.59
CA ASP A 74 -21.59 4.85 2.67
C ASP A 74 -21.11 3.89 3.78
N THR A 75 -19.84 3.49 3.77
CA THR A 75 -19.31 2.50 4.70
C THR A 75 -18.51 3.17 5.81
N ASP A 76 -19.20 3.60 6.88
CA ASP A 76 -18.56 4.20 8.08
C ASP A 76 -17.62 3.24 8.83
N GLN A 77 -17.58 1.96 8.45
CA GLN A 77 -16.76 0.93 9.09
C GLN A 77 -15.53 0.60 8.25
N VAL A 78 -14.37 1.09 8.70
CA VAL A 78 -13.05 0.87 8.10
C VAL A 78 -12.76 -0.62 7.87
N GLU A 79 -13.15 -1.49 8.80
CA GLU A 79 -12.95 -2.95 8.69
C GLU A 79 -13.68 -3.56 7.48
N VAL A 80 -14.92 -3.11 7.22
CA VAL A 80 -15.72 -3.56 6.07
C VAL A 80 -15.10 -3.07 4.76
N LEU A 81 -14.60 -1.82 4.76
CA LEU A 81 -13.92 -1.23 3.61
C LEU A 81 -12.62 -1.98 3.29
N ILE A 82 -11.82 -2.33 4.30
CA ILE A 82 -10.62 -3.16 4.16
C ILE A 82 -10.99 -4.54 3.58
N GLY A 83 -12.01 -5.20 4.13
CA GLY A 83 -12.45 -6.50 3.63
C GLY A 83 -12.90 -6.46 2.17
N SER A 84 -13.64 -5.42 1.77
CA SER A 84 -14.04 -5.22 0.37
C SER A 84 -12.82 -4.96 -0.52
N LEU A 85 -11.87 -4.15 -0.07
CA LEU A 85 -10.63 -3.86 -0.78
C LEU A 85 -9.85 -5.14 -1.05
N MET A 86 -9.62 -5.95 -0.01
CA MET A 86 -8.87 -7.19 -0.12
C MET A 86 -9.53 -8.17 -1.10
N ASN A 87 -10.86 -8.34 -1.02
CA ASN A 87 -11.59 -9.18 -1.96
C ASN A 87 -11.45 -8.71 -3.41
N THR A 88 -11.63 -7.41 -3.67
CA THR A 88 -11.47 -6.86 -5.03
C THR A 88 -10.03 -6.99 -5.52
N THR A 89 -9.03 -6.82 -4.66
CA THR A 89 -7.62 -7.01 -5.06
C THR A 89 -7.29 -8.47 -5.36
N ALA A 90 -7.89 -9.42 -4.64
CA ALA A 90 -7.68 -10.85 -4.87
C ALA A 90 -8.26 -11.30 -6.23
N ASP A 91 -9.31 -10.65 -6.72
CA ASP A 91 -9.91 -10.91 -8.03
C ASP A 91 -9.12 -10.29 -9.20
N HIS A 92 -8.06 -9.52 -8.91
CA HIS A 92 -7.37 -8.67 -9.88
C HIS A 92 -5.84 -8.75 -9.77
N ASP A 93 -5.24 -9.64 -10.57
CA ASP A 93 -3.80 -9.91 -10.66
C ASP A 93 -2.92 -8.68 -10.99
N PHE A 94 -3.50 -7.58 -11.48
CA PHE A 94 -2.78 -6.34 -11.76
C PHE A 94 -2.54 -5.49 -10.50
N THR A 95 -3.12 -5.87 -9.36
CA THR A 95 -3.00 -5.14 -8.11
C THR A 95 -1.74 -5.58 -7.36
N ILE A 96 -0.82 -4.65 -7.14
CA ILE A 96 0.44 -4.93 -6.42
C ILE A 96 0.24 -4.73 -4.91
N GLN A 97 -0.35 -3.60 -4.52
CA GLN A 97 -0.58 -3.25 -3.12
C GLN A 97 -1.86 -2.41 -3.00
N ALA A 98 -2.76 -2.85 -2.13
CA ALA A 98 -3.95 -2.09 -1.77
C ALA A 98 -3.65 -1.14 -0.60
N PHE A 99 -4.24 0.05 -0.61
CA PHE A 99 -4.13 1.01 0.49
C PHE A 99 -5.38 1.89 0.59
N ILE A 100 -5.61 2.44 1.78
CA ILE A 100 -6.68 3.40 2.09
C ILE A 100 -6.03 4.60 2.77
N LEU A 101 -6.38 5.80 2.33
CA LEU A 101 -5.97 7.06 2.95
C LEU A 101 -7.15 7.74 3.62
N ASN A 102 -6.91 8.38 4.77
CA ASN A 102 -7.88 9.32 5.32
C ASN A 102 -7.78 10.68 4.62
N ASN A 103 -8.68 11.61 4.96
CA ASN A 103 -8.70 12.96 4.40
C ASN A 103 -7.44 13.80 4.68
N ASN A 104 -6.61 13.37 5.64
CA ASN A 104 -5.34 14.03 5.98
C ASN A 104 -4.15 13.43 5.20
N GLY A 105 -4.39 12.41 4.35
CA GLY A 105 -3.35 11.71 3.60
C GLY A 105 -2.58 10.68 4.42
N GLU A 106 -3.09 10.29 5.60
CA GLU A 106 -2.50 9.25 6.43
C GLU A 106 -3.05 7.88 6.03
N PHE A 107 -2.20 6.84 6.08
CA PHE A 107 -2.63 5.47 5.81
C PHE A 107 -3.58 4.96 6.87
N VAL A 108 -4.79 4.60 6.45
CA VAL A 108 -5.75 3.81 7.22
C VAL A 108 -5.48 2.32 7.00
N PHE A 109 -5.10 1.95 5.78
CA PHE A 109 -4.70 0.59 5.40
C PHE A 109 -3.53 0.64 4.40
N PRO A 110 -2.51 -0.23 4.52
CA PRO A 110 -2.18 -0.88 5.79
C PRO A 110 -1.94 0.19 6.86
N ASN A 111 -2.35 -0.04 8.11
CA ASN A 111 -2.13 0.92 9.19
C ASN A 111 -0.64 0.96 9.52
N PHE A 112 0.14 1.73 8.77
CA PHE A 112 1.57 1.84 8.94
C PHE A 112 1.88 3.02 9.86
N ALA A 113 2.29 2.72 11.08
CA ALA A 113 2.81 3.73 11.97
C ALA A 113 4.29 3.95 11.64
N GLY A 114 4.58 5.06 10.95
CA GLY A 114 5.91 5.66 11.03
C GLY A 114 6.26 5.96 12.50
N ILE A 115 7.54 6.18 12.82
CA ILE A 115 7.93 6.55 14.19
C ILE A 115 7.34 7.93 14.51
N PRO A 116 6.33 8.08 15.38
CA PRO A 116 5.75 9.38 15.67
C PRO A 116 6.78 10.29 16.33
N GLU A 117 7.02 11.47 15.75
CA GLU A 117 7.91 12.48 16.33
C GLU A 117 7.40 13.00 17.69
N ASN A 118 6.08 12.98 17.91
CA ASN A 118 5.41 13.45 19.12
C ASN A 118 4.32 12.47 19.58
N SER A 119 4.70 11.49 20.37
CA SER A 119 3.76 10.63 21.09
C SER A 119 3.18 11.36 22.31
N LEU A 120 1.87 11.24 22.50
CA LEU A 120 1.23 11.69 23.73
C LEU A 120 1.67 10.76 24.87
N LYS A 121 2.30 11.34 25.91
CA LYS A 121 2.65 10.56 27.11
C LYS A 121 1.37 10.07 27.79
N PRO A 122 1.29 8.77 28.13
CA PRO A 122 0.17 8.26 28.89
C PRO A 122 0.07 8.98 30.24
N ILE A 123 -1.16 9.32 30.64
CA ILE A 123 -1.42 9.92 31.94
C ILE A 123 -1.45 8.79 32.97
N LEU A 124 -0.34 8.62 33.68
CA LEU A 124 -0.16 7.61 34.72
C LEU A 124 -0.49 8.18 36.10
N SER A 125 -0.99 7.35 37.00
CA SER A 125 -1.16 7.74 38.40
C SER A 125 0.21 7.92 39.08
N ASN A 126 0.29 8.80 40.08
CA ASN A 126 1.56 9.02 40.81
C ASN A 126 2.07 7.73 41.47
N ARG A 127 1.16 6.89 42.00
CA ARG A 127 1.53 5.61 42.63
C ARG A 127 2.12 4.64 41.62
N PHE A 128 1.49 4.52 40.45
CA PHE A 128 2.01 3.72 39.35
C PHE A 128 3.39 4.21 38.94
N LYS A 129 3.52 5.52 38.69
CA LYS A 129 4.78 6.12 38.25
C LYS A 129 5.92 5.86 39.25
N THR A 130 5.70 6.08 40.55
CA THR A 130 6.72 5.81 41.57
C THR A 130 7.10 4.34 41.61
N ALA A 131 6.13 3.42 41.61
CA ALA A 131 6.43 1.99 41.62
C ALA A 131 7.18 1.55 40.36
N PHE A 132 6.82 2.09 39.20
CA PHE A 132 7.45 1.76 37.93
C PHE A 132 8.90 2.25 37.88
N GLU A 133 9.16 3.49 38.30
CA GLU A 133 10.53 4.04 38.41
C GLU A 133 11.40 3.23 39.37
N GLN A 134 10.84 2.79 40.51
CA GLN A 134 11.53 1.90 41.45
C GLN A 134 11.81 0.51 40.85
N GLY A 135 10.87 -0.02 40.05
CA GLY A 135 11.07 -1.26 39.30
C GLY A 135 12.19 -1.14 38.28
N GLU A 136 12.25 -0.04 37.52
CA GLU A 136 13.33 0.22 36.55
C GLU A 136 14.68 0.41 37.25
N GLU A 137 14.73 1.12 38.38
CA GLU A 137 15.95 1.26 39.17
C GLU A 137 16.45 -0.10 39.68
N ALA A 138 15.55 -0.92 40.23
CA ALA A 138 15.88 -2.27 40.68
C ALA A 138 16.36 -3.17 39.51
N GLU A 139 15.68 -3.10 38.35
CA GLU A 139 16.01 -3.93 37.19
C GLU A 139 17.34 -3.55 36.55
N PHE A 140 17.57 -2.27 36.31
CA PHE A 140 18.65 -1.80 35.44
C PHE A 140 19.86 -1.28 36.22
N ALA A 141 19.65 -0.57 37.33
CA ALA A 141 20.75 -0.02 38.12
C ALA A 141 21.24 -1.02 39.19
N GLU A 142 20.31 -1.57 39.98
CA GLU A 142 20.65 -2.49 41.06
C GLU A 142 20.85 -3.93 40.57
N LYS A 143 20.27 -4.29 39.42
CA LYS A 143 20.27 -5.65 38.85
C LYS A 143 19.62 -6.69 39.76
N ASP A 144 18.66 -6.27 40.58
CA ASP A 144 17.87 -7.14 41.46
C ASP A 144 16.53 -7.46 40.77
N SER A 145 16.52 -8.56 40.02
CA SER A 145 15.35 -8.97 39.23
C SER A 145 14.13 -9.33 40.09
N GLU A 146 14.33 -9.87 41.29
CA GLU A 146 13.24 -10.22 42.20
C GLU A 146 12.60 -8.97 42.82
N LYS A 147 13.43 -7.99 43.19
CA LYS A 147 12.95 -6.69 43.67
C LYS A 147 12.21 -5.94 42.55
N ALA A 148 12.74 -5.97 41.32
CA ALA A 148 12.06 -5.40 40.16
C ALA A 148 10.69 -6.06 39.91
N LYS A 149 10.60 -7.40 39.96
CA LYS A 149 9.34 -8.14 39.80
C LYS A 149 8.29 -7.67 40.83
N LYS A 150 8.67 -7.48 42.10
CA LYS A 150 7.74 -6.99 43.14
C LYS A 150 7.19 -5.60 42.82
N TYR A 151 8.04 -4.68 42.38
CA TYR A 151 7.61 -3.33 42.01
C TYR A 151 6.69 -3.35 40.78
N TYR A 152 6.98 -4.16 39.77
CA TYR A 152 6.12 -4.28 38.59
C TYR A 152 4.79 -4.97 38.89
N LEU A 153 4.74 -5.92 39.83
CA LEU A 153 3.47 -6.46 40.35
C LEU A 153 2.64 -5.37 41.02
N SER A 154 3.26 -4.52 41.85
CA SER A 154 2.56 -3.37 42.44
C SER A 154 2.07 -2.38 41.38
N CYS A 155 2.78 -2.23 40.26
CA CYS A 155 2.30 -1.40 39.15
C CYS A 155 0.98 -1.95 38.60
N LEU A 156 0.87 -3.27 38.41
CA LEU A 156 -0.35 -3.92 37.95
C LEU A 156 -1.51 -3.72 38.93
N ASP A 157 -1.26 -3.76 40.25
CA ASP A 157 -2.27 -3.47 41.28
C ASP A 157 -2.74 -2.01 41.28
N PHE A 158 -1.89 -1.08 40.84
CA PHE A 158 -2.21 0.33 40.71
C PHE A 158 -2.77 0.72 39.34
N SER A 159 -2.82 -0.23 38.40
CA SER A 159 -3.34 0.01 37.05
C SER A 159 -4.82 0.34 37.10
N SER A 160 -5.17 1.46 36.49
CA SER A 160 -6.56 1.93 36.41
C SER A 160 -7.07 2.01 34.98
N ARG A 161 -6.16 1.92 34.01
CA ARG A 161 -6.40 2.04 32.57
C ARG A 161 -5.65 0.94 31.84
N ASP A 162 -6.13 0.61 30.65
CA ASP A 162 -5.48 -0.38 29.78
C ASP A 162 -4.03 -0.02 29.46
N SER A 163 -3.74 1.28 29.32
CA SER A 163 -2.36 1.78 29.16
C SER A 163 -1.45 1.46 30.34
N ASP A 164 -1.98 1.52 31.57
CA ASP A 164 -1.20 1.21 32.79
C ASP A 164 -0.92 -0.29 32.84
N SER A 165 -1.96 -1.09 32.58
CA SER A 165 -1.89 -2.55 32.57
C SER A 165 -0.90 -3.08 31.55
N VAL A 166 -0.95 -2.61 30.31
CA VAL A 166 -0.06 -3.10 29.24
C VAL A 166 1.40 -2.73 29.52
N ILE A 167 1.67 -1.56 30.10
CA ILE A 167 3.02 -1.14 30.50
C ILE A 167 3.56 -2.07 31.60
N ALA A 168 2.75 -2.35 32.63
CA ALA A 168 3.13 -3.25 33.71
C ALA A 168 3.33 -4.69 33.22
N LEU A 169 2.42 -5.20 32.38
CA LEU A 169 2.52 -6.53 31.77
C LEU A 169 3.78 -6.68 30.91
N ASN A 170 4.15 -5.66 30.12
CA ASN A 170 5.36 -5.70 29.31
C ASN A 170 6.63 -5.76 30.18
N ALA A 171 6.67 -4.98 31.27
CA ALA A 171 7.76 -5.02 32.23
C ALA A 171 7.83 -6.36 32.98
N LEU A 172 6.67 -6.91 33.38
CA LEU A 172 6.57 -8.23 34.02
C LEU A 172 6.99 -9.36 33.09
N GLY A 173 6.57 -9.33 31.82
CA GLY A 173 7.01 -10.30 30.81
C GLY A 173 8.53 -10.29 30.66
N ARG A 174 9.12 -9.10 30.52
CA ARG A 174 10.57 -8.92 30.41
C ARG A 174 11.33 -9.45 31.63
N ILE A 175 10.89 -9.11 32.85
CA ILE A 175 11.58 -9.55 34.07
C ILE A 175 11.42 -11.05 34.31
N SER A 176 10.26 -11.62 33.96
CA SER A 176 10.03 -13.07 34.04
C SER A 176 10.96 -13.85 33.11
N VAL A 177 11.22 -13.36 31.88
CA VAL A 177 12.25 -13.93 31.01
C VAL A 177 13.64 -13.88 31.66
N LYS A 178 14.02 -12.73 32.23
CA LYS A 178 15.32 -12.57 32.93
C LYS A 178 15.48 -13.52 34.12
N LEU A 179 14.39 -13.87 34.78
CA LEU A 179 14.35 -14.82 35.90
C LEU A 179 14.25 -16.28 35.45
N GLY A 180 14.08 -16.56 34.14
CA GLY A 180 13.87 -17.91 33.62
C GLY A 180 12.45 -18.45 33.82
N HIS A 181 11.51 -17.62 34.28
CA HIS A 181 10.10 -17.96 34.43
C HIS A 181 9.36 -17.78 33.09
N ILE A 182 9.63 -18.67 32.13
CA ILE A 182 9.10 -18.54 30.77
C ILE A 182 7.58 -18.64 30.72
N GLU A 183 6.95 -19.48 31.55
CA GLU A 183 5.49 -19.59 31.61
C GLU A 183 4.83 -18.28 32.07
N ASP A 184 5.37 -17.64 33.12
CA ASP A 184 4.93 -16.32 33.59
C ASP A 184 5.09 -15.26 32.49
N ALA A 185 6.20 -15.31 31.74
CA ALA A 185 6.45 -14.40 30.64
C ALA A 185 5.42 -14.58 29.51
N THR A 186 5.21 -15.83 29.07
CA THR A 186 4.21 -16.18 28.06
C THR A 186 2.83 -15.72 28.50
N ALA A 187 2.42 -15.93 29.75
CA ALA A 187 1.13 -15.46 30.25
C ALA A 187 0.97 -13.94 30.14
N CYS A 188 2.01 -13.17 30.48
CA CYS A 188 2.01 -11.71 30.32
C CYS A 188 1.85 -11.31 28.85
N TYR A 189 2.65 -11.89 27.96
CA TYR A 189 2.65 -11.55 26.53
C TYR A 189 1.38 -12.00 25.81
N SER A 190 0.82 -13.16 26.17
CA SER A 190 -0.49 -13.60 25.69
C SER A 190 -1.59 -12.61 26.09
N SER A 191 -1.55 -12.09 27.33
CA SER A 191 -2.50 -11.06 27.77
C SER A 191 -2.38 -9.76 26.97
N ILE A 192 -1.15 -9.36 26.61
CA ILE A 192 -0.89 -8.20 25.73
C ILE A 192 -1.53 -8.42 24.36
N ILE A 193 -1.30 -9.58 23.73
CA ILE A 193 -1.85 -9.89 22.40
C ILE A 193 -3.38 -9.93 22.44
N LEU A 194 -3.97 -10.60 23.42
CA LEU A 194 -5.43 -10.81 23.42
C LEU A 194 -6.21 -9.55 23.80
N ASN A 195 -5.69 -8.74 24.72
CA ASN A 195 -6.47 -7.65 25.33
C ASN A 195 -5.96 -6.24 24.97
N TYR A 196 -4.71 -6.12 24.51
CA TYR A 196 -4.01 -4.84 24.38
C TYR A 196 -3.28 -4.67 23.04
N PHE A 197 -3.65 -5.44 22.01
CA PHE A 197 -2.93 -5.48 20.72
C PHE A 197 -2.80 -4.12 20.02
N SER A 198 -3.79 -3.24 20.17
CA SER A 198 -3.82 -1.92 19.53
C SER A 198 -3.05 -0.84 20.30
N LEU A 199 -2.60 -1.13 21.52
CA LEU A 199 -1.90 -0.15 22.35
C LEU A 199 -0.42 -0.07 21.99
N SER A 200 0.09 1.16 21.98
CA SER A 200 1.48 1.47 21.66
C SER A 200 2.21 2.11 22.84
N ASP A 201 3.53 1.92 22.85
CA ASP A 201 4.41 2.55 23.81
C ASP A 201 4.55 4.06 23.56
N ARG A 202 5.34 4.72 24.41
CA ARG A 202 5.63 6.15 24.29
C ARG A 202 6.40 6.54 23.03
N ASN A 203 6.80 5.62 22.18
CA ASN A 203 7.47 5.93 20.91
C ASN A 203 6.62 5.46 19.72
N GLY A 204 5.36 5.06 19.95
CA GLY A 204 4.47 4.56 18.91
C GLY A 204 4.72 3.10 18.51
N PHE A 205 5.52 2.34 19.26
CA PHE A 205 5.68 0.90 19.00
C PHE A 205 4.55 0.11 19.66
N PRO A 206 3.77 -0.68 18.90
CA PRO A 206 2.75 -1.57 19.45
C PRO A 206 3.33 -2.52 20.49
N PHE A 207 2.68 -2.64 21.65
CA PHE A 207 3.11 -3.60 22.67
C PHE A 207 3.00 -5.05 22.18
N ALA A 208 2.08 -5.31 21.25
CA ALA A 208 1.93 -6.57 20.54
C ALA A 208 3.24 -7.05 19.91
N TYR A 209 4.15 -6.16 19.51
CA TYR A 209 5.42 -6.55 18.89
C TYR A 209 6.39 -7.20 19.88
N TYR A 210 6.48 -6.67 21.10
CA TYR A 210 7.30 -7.28 22.15
C TYR A 210 6.75 -8.67 22.49
N ALA A 211 5.43 -8.79 22.56
CA ALA A 211 4.75 -10.06 22.81
C ALA A 211 4.94 -11.08 21.69
N PHE A 212 4.71 -10.67 20.44
CA PHE A 212 4.87 -11.51 19.26
C PHE A 212 6.31 -12.03 19.12
N SER A 213 7.30 -11.15 19.26
CA SER A 213 8.71 -11.53 19.25
C SER A 213 9.05 -12.51 20.36
N HIS A 214 8.52 -12.32 21.57
CA HIS A 214 8.72 -13.28 22.65
C HIS A 214 8.16 -14.65 22.31
N LEU A 215 6.90 -14.71 21.84
CA LEU A 215 6.24 -15.95 21.47
C LEU A 215 7.05 -16.70 20.40
N LEU A 216 7.44 -16.04 19.30
CA LEU A 216 8.22 -16.68 18.25
C LEU A 216 9.56 -17.25 18.75
N ASN A 217 10.27 -16.51 19.60
CA ASN A 217 11.58 -16.92 20.09
C ASN A 217 11.54 -18.02 21.15
N HIS A 218 10.41 -18.21 21.82
CA HIS A 218 10.25 -19.18 22.92
C HIS A 218 9.20 -20.27 22.60
N THR A 219 8.76 -20.36 21.35
CA THR A 219 7.93 -21.47 20.87
C THR A 219 8.78 -22.74 20.73
N ASN A 220 8.26 -23.86 21.22
CA ASN A 220 8.84 -25.19 21.10
C ASN A 220 7.73 -26.23 20.89
N ALA A 221 8.10 -27.50 20.72
CA ALA A 221 7.14 -28.57 20.45
C ALA A 221 6.08 -28.76 21.56
N GLU A 222 6.39 -28.37 22.80
CA GLU A 222 5.52 -28.56 23.97
C GLU A 222 4.46 -27.45 24.10
N ASN A 223 4.75 -26.24 23.62
CA ASN A 223 3.83 -25.10 23.69
C ASN A 223 3.29 -24.64 22.32
N LEU A 224 3.63 -25.34 21.24
CA LEU A 224 3.22 -24.97 19.88
C LEU A 224 1.70 -24.84 19.74
N GLU A 225 0.94 -25.79 20.28
CA GLU A 225 -0.53 -25.78 20.18
C GLU A 225 -1.17 -24.59 20.90
N SER A 226 -0.56 -24.09 21.98
CA SER A 226 -1.09 -22.94 22.72
C SER A 226 -0.61 -21.60 22.16
N VAL A 227 0.57 -21.55 21.54
CA VAL A 227 1.14 -20.34 20.95
C VAL A 227 0.60 -20.06 19.55
N THR A 228 0.34 -21.10 18.75
CA THR A 228 -0.11 -20.94 17.34
C THR A 228 -1.34 -20.04 17.21
N PRO A 229 -2.43 -20.22 18.00
CA PRO A 229 -3.61 -19.35 17.91
C PRO A 229 -3.31 -17.88 18.25
N LEU A 230 -2.34 -17.61 19.12
CA LEU A 230 -1.94 -16.25 19.49
C LEU A 230 -1.14 -15.57 18.39
N VAL A 231 -0.29 -16.33 17.70
CA VAL A 231 0.45 -15.86 16.52
C VAL A 231 -0.52 -15.57 15.39
N GLU A 232 -1.44 -16.48 15.09
CA GLU A 232 -2.49 -16.28 14.09
C GLU A 232 -3.34 -15.04 14.39
N PHE A 233 -3.81 -14.90 15.64
CA PHE A 233 -4.54 -13.71 16.07
C PHE A 233 -3.74 -12.43 15.88
N SER A 234 -2.44 -12.44 16.22
CA SER A 234 -1.58 -11.26 16.07
C SER A 234 -1.44 -10.86 14.59
N LEU A 235 -1.26 -11.85 13.70
CA LEU A 235 -1.16 -11.62 12.27
C LEU A 235 -2.49 -11.11 11.69
N GLU A 236 -3.63 -11.70 12.09
CA GLU A 236 -4.96 -11.22 11.69
C GLU A 236 -5.18 -9.77 12.10
N LYS A 237 -4.74 -9.36 13.30
CA LYS A 237 -4.86 -7.96 13.75
C LYS A 237 -3.90 -7.01 13.03
N MET A 238 -2.74 -7.48 12.59
CA MET A 238 -1.83 -6.70 11.76
C MET A 238 -2.38 -6.52 10.35
N GLU A 239 -2.87 -7.60 9.73
CA GLU A 239 -3.52 -7.59 8.41
C GLU A 239 -4.77 -6.69 8.44
N GLY A 240 -5.63 -6.83 9.45
CA GLY A 240 -6.85 -6.04 9.62
C GLY A 240 -6.64 -4.59 10.08
N ALA A 241 -5.43 -4.04 10.02
CA ALA A 241 -5.08 -2.67 10.41
C ALA A 241 -5.34 -2.30 11.90
N SER A 242 -5.68 -3.27 12.74
CA SER A 242 -6.01 -3.10 14.15
C SER A 242 -4.75 -3.00 15.04
N THR A 243 -3.66 -3.62 14.61
CA THR A 243 -2.31 -3.41 15.14
C THR A 243 -1.50 -2.70 14.06
N PRO A 244 -0.89 -1.55 14.36
CA PRO A 244 -0.05 -0.86 13.37
C PRO A 244 1.08 -1.75 12.85
N LEU A 245 1.50 -1.54 11.61
CA LEU A 245 2.73 -2.06 10.98
C LEU A 245 3.88 -1.06 11.13
N ASN A 246 5.13 -1.54 11.03
CA ASN A 246 6.34 -0.74 10.95
C ASN A 246 7.35 -1.36 9.98
N PHE A 247 8.51 -0.72 9.80
CA PHE A 247 9.58 -1.19 8.90
C PHE A 247 10.10 -2.62 9.17
N TYR A 248 9.88 -3.17 10.38
CA TYR A 248 10.28 -4.54 10.72
C TYR A 248 9.16 -5.58 10.53
N THR A 249 7.93 -5.13 10.28
CA THR A 249 6.76 -5.99 10.09
C THR A 249 6.19 -5.93 8.68
N GLU A 250 6.77 -5.11 7.79
CA GLU A 250 6.39 -5.04 6.37
C GLU A 250 6.55 -6.38 5.64
N GLU A 251 7.61 -7.14 5.92
CA GLU A 251 7.86 -8.45 5.28
C GLU A 251 7.02 -9.61 5.87
N LEU A 252 6.21 -9.35 6.90
CA LEU A 252 5.38 -10.38 7.56
C LEU A 252 3.99 -10.54 6.93
N LEU A 253 3.59 -9.63 6.04
CA LEU A 253 2.33 -9.63 5.29
C LEU A 253 2.63 -9.70 3.78
#